data_AF-A0A1Q2ZTD1-F1
#
_entry.id   AF-A0A1Q2ZTD1-F1
#
_cell.length_a   1.000
_cell.length_b   1.000
_cell.length_c   1.000
_cell.angle_alpha   90.00
_cell.angle_beta   90.00
_cell.angle_gamma   90.00
#
_symmetry.space_group_name_H-M   'P 1'
#
loop_
_entity.id
_entity.type
_entity.pdbx_description
1 polymer ?
#
loop_
_entity_poly.entity_id
_entity_poly.type
_entity_poly.pdbx_seq_one_letter_code
_entity_poly.pdbx_strand_id
1 'polypeptide(L)'
;MSDDKSTTKPVEEKKPETESGPKPPTSAVFSMFGGKKENKPSGEEESKKEENEEKKPKEDDDESPESPDVHFEPIVHLEKVDVKTLEEDEEVLYKVRAKLFRFDGEAKEWKERGTGDCKFLKNKSTGKVRILMRRDKTLKVCANHIVAPEYVLKPNVGSDRSWVYACTADVAEGETQALTFAIRFGSKENADKFKEEFEQAQKLNKKN
;
A
#
# COMPACT_ATOMS: atom_id res chain seq x y z
N MET A 1 -74.70 21.77 -20.67
CA MET A 1 -75.10 22.97 -19.94
C MET A 1 -74.75 22.69 -18.48
N SER A 2 -73.52 22.95 -18.07
CA SER A 2 -73.05 24.28 -17.56
C SER A 2 -73.46 24.39 -16.08
N ASP A 3 -72.60 24.62 -15.08
CA ASP A 3 -71.19 25.00 -15.01
C ASP A 3 -70.64 24.56 -13.63
N ASP A 4 -69.42 24.00 -13.58
CA ASP A 4 -68.63 23.91 -12.34
C ASP A 4 -67.52 24.97 -12.41
N LYS A 5 -67.55 25.93 -11.48
CA LYS A 5 -66.67 27.09 -11.46
C LYS A 5 -65.57 26.86 -10.43
N SER A 6 -64.37 26.66 -10.97
CA SER A 6 -63.04 26.84 -10.38
C SER A 6 -62.97 27.81 -9.19
N THR A 7 -62.28 27.40 -8.13
CA THR A 7 -61.44 28.31 -7.34
C THR A 7 -60.19 27.59 -6.83
N THR A 8 -59.05 28.14 -7.21
CA THR A 8 -57.68 27.72 -6.91
C THR A 8 -57.24 28.09 -5.49
N LYS A 9 -56.34 27.28 -4.91
CA LYS A 9 -55.38 27.71 -3.87
C LYS A 9 -53.97 27.20 -4.27
N PRO A 10 -52.90 27.96 -4.03
CA PRO A 10 -51.56 27.62 -4.51
C PRO A 10 -50.86 26.63 -3.57
N VAL A 11 -50.24 25.60 -4.14
CA VAL A 11 -49.29 24.74 -3.44
C VAL A 11 -47.89 25.33 -3.65
N GLU A 12 -47.23 25.57 -2.53
CA GLU A 12 -45.87 26.09 -2.40
C GLU A 12 -44.84 25.13 -3.01
N GLU A 13 -43.97 25.65 -3.90
CA GLU A 13 -42.83 24.92 -4.45
C GLU A 13 -41.76 24.70 -3.38
N LYS A 14 -41.50 23.44 -3.03
CA LYS A 14 -40.34 23.06 -2.23
C LYS A 14 -39.13 22.84 -3.14
N LYS A 15 -38.17 23.76 -3.08
CA LYS A 15 -36.85 23.68 -3.71
C LYS A 15 -36.10 22.44 -3.18
N PRO A 16 -35.43 21.62 -4.02
CA PRO A 16 -34.59 20.54 -3.51
C PRO A 16 -33.33 21.13 -2.86
N GLU A 17 -33.11 20.75 -1.60
CA GLU A 17 -31.88 21.00 -0.86
C GLU A 17 -30.72 20.22 -1.49
N THR A 18 -29.64 20.92 -1.80
CA THR A 18 -28.36 20.34 -2.20
C THR A 18 -27.71 19.66 -1.00
N GLU A 19 -27.76 18.33 -0.93
CA GLU A 19 -26.93 17.56 -0.02
C GLU A 19 -25.46 17.64 -0.47
N SER A 20 -24.64 18.29 0.35
CA SER A 20 -23.19 18.31 0.21
C SER A 20 -22.61 16.93 0.52
N GLY A 21 -22.05 16.27 -0.50
CA GLY A 21 -21.31 15.01 -0.33
C GLY A 21 -20.14 15.12 0.65
N PRO A 22 -19.72 14.01 1.28
CA PRO A 22 -18.73 14.04 2.35
C PRO A 22 -17.35 14.43 1.83
N LYS A 23 -16.71 15.39 2.52
CA LYS A 23 -15.34 15.85 2.26
C LYS A 23 -14.33 14.73 2.55
N PRO A 24 -13.21 14.65 1.82
CA PRO A 24 -12.18 13.64 2.04
C PRO A 24 -11.54 13.79 3.45
N PRO A 25 -11.17 12.68 4.12
CA PRO A 25 -10.60 12.72 5.46
C PRO A 25 -9.20 13.36 5.45
N THR A 26 -8.96 14.22 6.45
CA THR A 26 -7.69 14.89 6.68
C THR A 26 -6.65 13.95 7.29
N SER A 27 -5.41 14.11 6.85
CA SER A 27 -4.22 13.27 6.96
C SER A 27 -3.57 13.12 8.35
N ALA A 28 -4.30 13.34 9.45
CA ALA A 28 -3.68 13.56 10.77
C ALA A 28 -3.33 12.31 11.61
N VAL A 29 -3.38 11.08 11.06
CA VAL A 29 -3.24 9.84 11.87
C VAL A 29 -1.88 9.12 11.79
N PHE A 30 -0.86 9.70 11.15
CA PHE A 30 0.40 8.98 10.87
C PHE A 30 1.48 9.02 11.98
N SER A 31 1.25 9.66 13.13
CA SER A 31 2.32 10.02 14.09
C SER A 31 2.64 9.01 15.22
N MET A 32 2.03 7.83 15.32
CA MET A 32 2.17 6.96 16.51
C MET A 32 3.16 5.76 16.40
N PHE A 33 4.17 5.80 15.53
CA PHE A 33 5.13 4.67 15.42
C PHE A 33 6.60 5.12 15.39
N GLY A 34 7.03 5.84 16.44
CA GLY A 34 8.41 6.28 16.60
C GLY A 34 8.78 6.47 18.08
N GLY A 35 9.03 5.37 18.80
CA GLY A 35 9.48 5.39 20.18
C GLY A 35 10.86 6.04 20.32
N LYS A 36 10.93 7.14 21.06
CA LYS A 36 12.17 7.80 21.49
C LYS A 36 12.42 7.41 22.95
N LYS A 37 13.44 6.58 23.21
CA LYS A 37 13.95 6.32 24.56
C LYS A 37 14.80 7.51 25.01
N GLU A 38 14.40 8.17 26.09
CA GLU A 38 15.18 9.19 26.79
C GLU A 38 16.15 8.52 27.78
N ASN A 39 17.41 8.97 27.76
CA ASN A 39 18.48 8.59 28.69
C ASN A 39 18.37 9.40 29.99
N LYS A 40 18.52 8.74 31.15
CA LYS A 40 18.66 9.38 32.47
C LYS A 40 20.00 8.92 33.09
N PRO A 41 20.84 9.82 33.65
CA PRO A 41 22.14 9.42 34.20
C PRO A 41 22.00 8.93 35.66
N SER A 42 22.78 7.91 36.01
CA SER A 42 23.00 7.44 37.40
C SER A 42 24.42 7.79 37.84
N GLY A 43 24.57 8.26 39.08
CA GLY A 43 25.81 8.73 39.69
C GLY A 43 26.83 7.66 40.06
N GLU A 44 28.02 8.15 40.36
CA GLU A 44 29.27 7.45 40.73
C GLU A 44 29.25 6.94 42.18
N GLU A 45 29.93 5.81 42.44
CA GLU A 45 30.83 5.62 43.59
C GLU A 45 31.73 4.37 43.41
N GLU A 46 32.87 4.39 44.11
CA GLU A 46 34.18 3.83 43.79
C GLU A 46 34.48 2.35 44.17
N SER A 47 35.33 1.74 43.33
CA SER A 47 36.50 0.86 43.56
C SER A 47 36.49 -0.31 44.58
N LYS A 48 36.86 -1.50 44.07
CA LYS A 48 37.90 -2.38 44.64
C LYS A 48 38.41 -3.38 43.58
N LYS A 49 39.73 -3.41 43.38
CA LYS A 49 40.50 -4.39 42.59
C LYS A 49 40.91 -5.56 43.49
N GLU A 50 40.72 -6.79 43.04
CA GLU A 50 41.58 -7.94 43.38
C GLU A 50 41.73 -8.85 42.14
N GLU A 51 42.92 -9.42 42.01
CA GLU A 51 43.47 -10.10 40.84
C GLU A 51 43.20 -11.62 40.84
N ASN A 52 42.98 -12.14 39.63
CA ASN A 52 43.47 -13.42 39.09
C ASN A 52 42.99 -14.77 39.69
N GLU A 53 42.16 -15.48 38.94
CA GLU A 53 42.35 -16.92 38.68
C GLU A 53 41.58 -17.36 37.42
N GLU A 54 42.33 -17.71 36.37
CA GLU A 54 41.80 -18.40 35.18
C GLU A 54 41.24 -19.78 35.58
N LYS A 55 39.91 -19.93 35.47
CA LYS A 55 39.25 -21.23 35.37
C LYS A 55 38.47 -21.31 34.06
N LYS A 56 39.10 -21.89 33.03
CA LYS A 56 38.36 -22.66 32.02
C LYS A 56 37.84 -23.93 32.73
N PRO A 57 36.54 -24.20 32.66
CA PRO A 57 36.17 -25.43 31.99
C PRO A 57 34.85 -25.37 31.20
N LYS A 58 34.86 -26.12 30.10
CA LYS A 58 33.74 -26.67 29.32
C LYS A 58 33.05 -25.72 28.36
N GLU A 59 33.49 -25.82 27.10
CA GLU A 59 32.56 -25.90 25.97
C GLU A 59 31.55 -27.00 26.30
N ASP A 60 30.36 -26.61 26.76
CA ASP A 60 29.17 -27.45 26.60
C ASP A 60 28.87 -27.43 25.10
N ASP A 61 29.30 -28.51 24.45
CA ASP A 61 28.83 -28.91 23.14
C ASP A 61 27.32 -29.16 23.29
N ASP A 62 26.52 -28.10 23.08
CA ASP A 62 25.07 -28.19 22.94
C ASP A 62 24.79 -28.86 21.57
N GLU A 63 25.20 -30.12 21.44
CA GLU A 63 24.69 -31.03 20.41
C GLU A 63 23.21 -31.25 20.74
N SER A 64 22.40 -30.29 20.32
CA SER A 64 20.96 -30.48 20.20
C SER A 64 20.75 -31.75 19.38
N PRO A 65 20.08 -32.79 19.92
CA PRO A 65 19.98 -34.06 19.23
C PRO A 65 19.33 -33.82 17.86
N GLU A 66 19.98 -34.30 16.79
CA GLU A 66 19.46 -34.21 15.44
C GLU A 66 18.02 -34.74 15.44
N SER A 67 17.07 -33.86 15.11
CA SER A 67 15.68 -34.26 14.98
C SER A 67 15.57 -35.35 13.91
N PRO A 68 14.85 -36.46 14.17
CA PRO A 68 14.73 -37.53 13.19
C PRO A 68 14.17 -36.98 11.86
N ASP A 69 14.84 -37.28 10.75
CA ASP A 69 14.37 -36.92 9.41
C ASP A 69 13.14 -37.77 9.08
N VAL A 70 11.95 -37.23 9.34
CA VAL A 70 10.69 -37.92 9.10
C VAL A 70 10.35 -37.82 7.62
N HIS A 71 10.51 -38.94 6.91
CA HIS A 71 10.08 -39.07 5.52
C HIS A 71 8.56 -39.26 5.40
N PHE A 72 7.93 -38.53 4.49
CA PHE A 72 6.49 -38.65 4.17
C PHE A 72 6.30 -38.98 2.70
N GLU A 73 5.50 -40.02 2.43
CA GLU A 73 5.02 -40.33 1.08
C GLU A 73 4.03 -39.24 0.60
N PRO A 74 4.23 -38.64 -0.59
CA PRO A 74 3.33 -37.61 -1.09
C PRO A 74 1.90 -38.12 -1.32
N ILE A 75 0.92 -37.46 -0.72
CA ILE A 75 -0.51 -37.79 -0.92
C ILE A 75 -0.97 -37.46 -2.34
N VAL A 76 -0.35 -36.46 -2.98
CA VAL A 76 -0.72 -35.97 -4.30
C VAL A 76 0.54 -35.71 -5.13
N HIS A 77 0.52 -36.19 -6.39
CA HIS A 77 1.51 -35.83 -7.40
C HIS A 77 0.97 -34.66 -8.24
N LEU A 78 1.72 -33.56 -8.29
CA LEU A 78 1.37 -32.40 -9.11
C LEU A 78 2.32 -32.32 -10.31
N GLU A 79 1.75 -32.24 -11.50
CA GLU A 79 2.55 -31.96 -12.69
C GLU A 79 3.05 -30.52 -12.68
N LYS A 80 4.23 -30.30 -13.25
CA LYS A 80 4.79 -28.96 -13.40
C LYS A 80 3.94 -28.18 -14.41
N VAL A 81 3.32 -27.10 -13.94
CA VAL A 81 2.54 -26.19 -14.79
C VAL A 81 3.42 -25.01 -15.21
N ASP A 82 3.38 -24.67 -16.50
CA ASP A 82 3.96 -23.42 -16.99
C ASP A 82 3.03 -22.25 -16.61
N VAL A 83 3.54 -21.33 -15.79
CA VAL A 83 2.75 -20.22 -15.25
C VAL A 83 3.16 -18.94 -15.96
N LYS A 84 2.20 -18.34 -16.68
CA LYS A 84 2.38 -17.02 -17.30
C LYS A 84 2.11 -15.92 -16.30
N THR A 85 2.87 -14.83 -16.39
CA THR A 85 2.71 -13.66 -15.53
C THR A 85 1.60 -12.73 -16.01
N LEU A 86 1.27 -12.80 -17.30
CA LEU A 86 0.40 -11.87 -18.03
C LEU A 86 0.97 -10.44 -18.04
N GLU A 87 2.30 -10.35 -18.05
CA GLU A 87 3.09 -9.11 -18.17
C GLU A 87 3.97 -9.15 -19.45
N GLU A 88 3.94 -10.23 -20.24
CA GLU A 88 4.88 -10.50 -21.35
C GLU A 88 4.72 -9.50 -22.52
N ASP A 89 3.51 -8.99 -22.72
CA ASP A 89 3.16 -7.99 -23.73
C ASP A 89 3.28 -6.54 -23.23
N GLU A 90 3.98 -6.34 -22.10
CA GLU A 90 4.18 -5.03 -21.49
C GLU A 90 5.65 -4.66 -21.37
N GLU A 91 5.93 -3.36 -21.42
CA GLU A 91 7.24 -2.76 -21.19
C GLU A 91 7.28 -2.14 -19.79
N VAL A 92 8.35 -2.43 -19.04
CA VAL A 92 8.57 -1.81 -17.73
C VAL A 92 9.14 -0.41 -17.91
N LEU A 93 8.32 0.62 -17.72
CA LEU A 93 8.78 2.02 -17.82
C LEU A 93 9.53 2.45 -16.55
N TYR A 94 9.04 2.00 -15.40
CA TYR A 94 9.61 2.35 -14.09
C TYR A 94 9.42 1.21 -13.11
N LYS A 95 10.39 1.03 -12.21
CA LYS A 95 10.33 0.05 -11.12
C LYS A 95 10.97 0.63 -9.87
N VAL A 96 10.24 0.57 -8.75
CA VAL A 96 10.74 1.06 -7.46
C VAL A 96 10.23 0.23 -6.30
N ARG A 97 11.07 0.07 -5.29
CA ARG A 97 10.72 -0.56 -4.02
C ARG A 97 9.77 0.35 -3.23
N ALA A 98 8.63 -0.17 -2.80
CA ALA A 98 7.64 0.59 -2.03
C ALA A 98 6.89 -0.25 -1.00
N LYS A 99 6.22 0.45 -0.07
CA LYS A 99 5.20 -0.12 0.81
C LYS A 99 3.86 0.55 0.51
N LEU A 100 2.84 -0.24 0.22
CA LEU A 100 1.49 0.20 -0.12
C LEU A 100 0.54 -0.04 1.05
N PHE A 101 -0.31 0.93 1.31
CA PHE A 101 -1.37 0.92 2.30
C PHE A 101 -2.71 1.22 1.64
N ARG A 102 -3.79 0.67 2.19
CA ARG A 102 -5.16 1.10 1.88
C ARG A 102 -5.77 1.79 3.10
N PHE A 103 -6.59 2.80 2.86
CA PHE A 103 -7.40 3.38 3.93
C PHE A 103 -8.60 2.49 4.20
N ASP A 104 -8.86 2.22 5.47
CA ASP A 104 -10.07 1.57 5.94
C ASP A 104 -11.05 2.64 6.43
N GLY A 105 -12.16 2.81 5.71
CA GLY A 105 -13.12 3.89 5.98
C GLY A 105 -13.90 3.71 7.27
N GLU A 106 -14.16 2.47 7.67
CA GLU A 106 -14.92 2.14 8.88
C GLU A 106 -14.06 2.33 10.12
N ALA A 107 -12.86 1.74 10.11
CA ALA A 107 -11.90 1.85 11.21
C ALA A 107 -11.14 3.19 11.23
N LYS A 108 -11.25 4.00 10.15
CA LYS A 108 -10.56 5.28 9.96
C LYS A 108 -9.04 5.17 10.13
N GLU A 109 -8.45 4.09 9.61
CA GLU A 109 -7.03 3.78 9.78
C GLU A 109 -6.38 3.33 8.46
N TRP A 110 -5.05 3.38 8.43
CA TRP A 110 -4.27 2.84 7.32
C TRP A 110 -3.89 1.39 7.59
N LYS A 111 -4.26 0.48 6.68
CA LYS A 111 -3.88 -0.93 6.72
C LYS A 111 -2.82 -1.21 5.67
N GLU A 112 -1.73 -1.88 6.07
CA GLU A 112 -0.71 -2.32 5.11
C GLU A 112 -1.33 -3.29 4.12
N ARG A 113 -1.17 -3.00 2.83
CA ARG A 113 -1.66 -3.85 1.74
C ARG A 113 -0.55 -4.72 1.17
N GLY A 114 0.68 -4.20 1.07
CA GLY A 114 1.83 -4.99 0.62
C GLY A 114 3.14 -4.22 0.58
N THR A 115 4.25 -4.96 0.64
CA THR A 115 5.62 -4.46 0.44
C THR A 115 6.27 -5.23 -0.70
N GLY A 116 6.90 -4.51 -1.63
CA GLY A 116 7.51 -5.12 -2.81
C GLY A 116 7.88 -4.11 -3.90
N ASP A 117 8.11 -4.61 -5.11
CA ASP A 117 8.40 -3.78 -6.28
C ASP A 117 7.09 -3.27 -6.91
N CYS A 118 6.95 -1.96 -7.00
CA CYS A 118 5.91 -1.29 -7.77
C CYS A 118 6.44 -1.00 -9.18
N LYS A 119 5.75 -1.50 -10.20
CA LYS A 119 6.11 -1.32 -11.60
C LYS A 119 5.07 -0.51 -12.34
N PHE A 120 5.54 0.29 -13.29
CA PHE A 120 4.69 0.89 -14.31
C PHE A 120 4.88 0.12 -15.60
N LEU A 121 3.79 -0.49 -16.07
CA LEU A 121 3.80 -1.40 -17.21
C LEU A 121 3.00 -0.78 -18.33
N LYS A 122 3.65 -0.57 -19.48
CA LYS A 122 3.01 -0.08 -20.70
C LYS A 122 2.71 -1.24 -21.63
N ASN A 123 1.44 -1.45 -21.94
CA ASN A 123 1.05 -2.46 -22.91
C ASN A 123 1.54 -2.08 -24.32
N LYS A 124 2.22 -3.01 -25.00
CA LYS A 124 2.84 -2.78 -26.31
C LYS A 124 1.81 -2.48 -27.41
N SER A 125 0.62 -3.06 -27.31
CA SER A 125 -0.44 -2.95 -28.32
C SER A 125 -1.34 -1.72 -28.12
N THR A 126 -1.79 -1.48 -26.89
CA THR A 126 -2.73 -0.38 -26.57
C THR A 126 -2.02 0.91 -26.12
N GLY A 127 -0.75 0.82 -25.76
CA GLY A 127 0.01 1.92 -25.18
C GLY A 127 -0.47 2.38 -23.80
N LYS A 128 -1.46 1.70 -23.20
CA LYS A 128 -1.97 2.02 -21.86
C LYS A 128 -0.95 1.60 -20.80
N VAL A 129 -0.81 2.42 -19.76
CA VAL A 129 0.10 2.24 -18.64
C VAL A 129 -0.69 1.90 -17.37
N ARG A 130 -0.34 0.78 -16.74
CA ARG A 130 -0.87 0.36 -15.43
C ARG A 130 0.21 0.36 -14.36
N ILE A 131 -0.22 0.50 -13.11
CA ILE A 131 0.56 0.09 -11.95
C ILE A 131 0.31 -1.39 -11.69
N LEU A 132 1.39 -2.14 -11.50
CA LEU A 132 1.35 -3.49 -10.97
C LEU A 132 2.36 -3.63 -9.83
N MET A 133 1.91 -4.07 -8.66
CA MET A 133 2.77 -4.27 -7.50
C MET A 133 2.53 -5.65 -6.90
N ARG A 134 3.59 -6.40 -6.62
CA ARG A 134 3.53 -7.74 -6.01
C ARG A 134 4.22 -7.73 -4.66
N ARG A 135 3.67 -8.50 -3.71
CA ARG A 135 4.27 -8.70 -2.38
C ARG A 135 5.52 -9.57 -2.50
N ASP A 136 6.51 -9.26 -1.67
CA ASP A 136 7.68 -10.12 -1.53
C ASP A 136 7.30 -11.54 -1.13
N LYS A 137 8.14 -12.49 -1.56
CA LYS A 137 8.08 -13.93 -1.25
C LYS A 137 6.84 -14.64 -1.81
N THR A 138 5.64 -14.14 -1.53
CA THR A 138 4.37 -14.70 -1.99
C THR A 138 4.05 -14.35 -3.44
N LEU A 139 4.63 -13.28 -3.98
CA LEU A 139 4.39 -12.76 -5.35
C LEU A 139 2.91 -12.41 -5.65
N LYS A 140 2.05 -12.40 -4.63
CA LYS A 140 0.65 -12.01 -4.73
C LYS A 140 0.54 -10.54 -5.12
N VAL A 141 -0.33 -10.25 -6.07
CA VAL A 141 -0.63 -8.87 -6.49
C VAL A 141 -1.25 -8.11 -5.31
N CYS A 142 -0.84 -6.85 -5.14
CA CYS A 142 -1.33 -5.94 -4.12
C CYS A 142 -1.69 -4.55 -4.66
N ALA A 143 -1.43 -4.28 -5.93
CA ALA A 143 -2.05 -3.22 -6.73
C ALA A 143 -2.05 -3.65 -8.20
N ASN A 144 -3.16 -3.40 -8.89
CA ASN A 144 -3.32 -3.60 -10.33
C ASN A 144 -4.41 -2.65 -10.83
N HIS A 145 -4.02 -1.52 -11.40
CA HIS A 145 -4.94 -0.52 -11.94
C HIS A 145 -4.27 0.38 -12.98
N ILE A 146 -5.08 0.94 -13.87
CA ILE A 146 -4.63 1.96 -14.83
C ILE A 146 -4.22 3.23 -14.07
N VAL A 147 -3.14 3.87 -14.53
CA VAL A 147 -2.76 5.21 -14.06
C VAL A 147 -3.69 6.23 -14.72
N ALA A 148 -4.89 6.40 -14.15
CA ALA A 148 -5.92 7.25 -14.72
C ALA A 148 -5.48 8.73 -14.74
N PRO A 149 -5.73 9.49 -15.84
CA PRO A 149 -5.37 10.91 -15.93
C PRO A 149 -5.95 11.79 -14.82
N GLU A 150 -7.04 11.35 -14.19
CA GLU A 150 -7.78 12.09 -13.15
C GLU A 150 -7.23 11.88 -11.74
N TYR A 151 -6.38 10.86 -11.53
CA TYR A 151 -5.80 10.61 -10.21
C TYR A 151 -4.83 11.73 -9.82
N VAL A 152 -4.83 12.11 -8.53
CA VAL A 152 -3.99 13.18 -8.02
C VAL A 152 -3.18 12.66 -6.84
N LEU A 153 -1.85 12.62 -6.99
CA LEU A 153 -0.94 12.33 -5.89
C LEU A 153 -0.88 13.52 -4.92
N LYS A 154 -1.33 13.31 -3.69
CA LYS A 154 -1.29 14.28 -2.60
C LYS A 154 -0.23 13.89 -1.57
N PRO A 155 0.52 14.85 -1.01
CA PRO A 155 1.48 14.54 0.05
C PRO A 155 0.74 14.00 1.28
N ASN A 156 1.34 13.00 1.95
CA ASN A 156 0.84 12.53 3.24
C ASN A 156 1.37 13.41 4.38
N VAL A 157 0.54 13.77 5.36
CA VAL A 157 1.04 14.55 6.50
C VAL A 157 1.98 13.69 7.35
N GLY A 158 3.10 14.29 7.75
CA GLY A 158 4.15 13.60 8.51
C GLY A 158 5.05 12.69 7.67
N SER A 159 4.96 12.72 6.33
CA SER A 159 5.91 12.01 5.46
C SER A 159 6.26 12.82 4.22
N ASP A 160 7.56 13.02 4.01
CA ASP A 160 8.15 13.60 2.79
C ASP A 160 8.35 12.58 1.66
N ARG A 161 8.11 11.30 1.94
CA ARG A 161 8.39 10.16 1.07
C ARG A 161 7.17 9.27 0.83
N SER A 162 5.97 9.86 0.92
CA SER A 162 4.71 9.15 0.69
C SER A 162 3.72 9.97 -0.12
N TRP A 163 2.99 9.30 -1.00
CA TRP A 163 1.87 9.88 -1.76
C TRP A 163 0.56 9.18 -1.42
N VAL A 164 -0.53 9.94 -1.39
CA VAL A 164 -1.90 9.48 -1.20
C VAL A 164 -2.72 9.78 -2.45
N TYR A 165 -3.51 8.82 -2.92
CA TYR A 165 -4.43 9.03 -4.04
C TYR A 165 -5.64 8.11 -3.97
N ALA A 166 -6.75 8.55 -4.55
CA ALA A 166 -7.93 7.72 -4.74
C ALA A 166 -7.81 6.96 -6.05
N CYS A 167 -8.03 5.65 -6.01
CA CYS A 167 -8.12 4.76 -7.16
C CYS A 167 -9.56 4.23 -7.25
N THR A 168 -10.19 4.32 -8.40
CA THR A 168 -11.60 3.92 -8.57
C THR A 168 -11.77 2.47 -9.03
N ALA A 169 -10.72 1.86 -9.59
CA ALA A 169 -10.80 0.55 -10.22
C ALA A 169 -9.52 -0.28 -10.06
N ASP A 170 -9.19 -0.67 -8.82
CA ASP A 170 -8.14 -1.65 -8.55
C ASP A 170 -8.69 -3.08 -8.58
N VAL A 171 -7.98 -4.00 -9.23
CA VAL A 171 -8.41 -5.40 -9.41
C VAL A 171 -7.45 -6.41 -8.76
N ALA A 172 -6.64 -5.99 -7.80
CA ALA A 172 -5.64 -6.87 -7.18
C ALA A 172 -6.25 -8.06 -6.41
N GLU A 173 -7.51 -7.95 -5.97
CA GLU A 173 -8.25 -8.98 -5.22
C GLU A 173 -9.31 -9.70 -6.08
N GLY A 174 -9.24 -9.55 -7.41
CA GLY A 174 -10.13 -10.20 -8.37
C GLY A 174 -11.25 -9.28 -8.86
N GLU A 175 -12.05 -8.74 -7.94
CA GLU A 175 -13.11 -7.77 -8.27
C GLU A 175 -12.58 -6.33 -8.33
N THR A 176 -13.26 -5.49 -9.09
CA THR A 176 -12.95 -4.06 -9.19
C THR A 176 -13.34 -3.34 -7.90
N GLN A 177 -12.37 -2.68 -7.26
CA GLN A 177 -12.55 -1.97 -5.99
C GLN A 177 -12.10 -0.51 -6.10
N ALA A 178 -12.91 0.39 -5.54
CA ALA A 178 -12.49 1.77 -5.27
C ALA A 178 -11.78 1.84 -3.92
N LEU A 179 -10.54 2.33 -3.90
CA LEU A 179 -9.66 2.35 -2.74
C LEU A 179 -8.93 3.70 -2.63
N THR A 180 -8.70 4.17 -1.41
CA THR A 180 -7.73 5.25 -1.18
C THR A 180 -6.41 4.62 -0.79
N PHE A 181 -5.39 4.82 -1.63
CA PHE A 181 -4.05 4.30 -1.41
C PHE A 181 -3.13 5.33 -0.77
N ALA A 182 -2.22 4.85 0.06
CA ALA A 182 -0.98 5.55 0.38
C ALA A 182 0.20 4.66 -0.02
N ILE A 183 1.17 5.22 -0.74
CA ILE A 183 2.39 4.51 -1.14
C ILE A 183 3.60 5.25 -0.58
N ARG A 184 4.49 4.51 0.11
CA ARG A 184 5.67 5.03 0.80
C ARG A 184 6.95 4.44 0.24
N PHE A 185 7.97 5.27 0.12
CA PHE A 185 9.25 4.92 -0.50
C PHE A 185 10.40 4.95 0.52
N GLY A 186 11.54 4.36 0.12
CA GLY A 186 12.74 4.32 0.95
C GLY A 186 13.33 5.71 1.24
N SER A 187 13.20 6.64 0.30
CA SER A 187 13.74 7.99 0.38
C SER A 187 12.82 9.01 -0.30
N LYS A 188 13.05 10.30 -0.06
CA LYS A 188 12.30 11.39 -0.69
C LYS A 188 12.54 11.43 -2.20
N GLU A 189 13.77 11.18 -2.65
CA GLU A 189 14.15 11.16 -4.07
C GLU A 189 13.36 10.10 -4.83
N ASN A 190 13.17 8.92 -4.24
CA ASN A 190 12.35 7.85 -4.84
C ASN A 190 10.87 8.24 -4.91
N ALA A 191 10.37 8.97 -3.90
CA ALA A 191 8.99 9.47 -3.92
C ALA A 191 8.79 10.54 -5.00
N ASP A 192 9.72 11.48 -5.13
CA ASP A 192 9.70 12.52 -6.16
C ASP A 192 9.79 11.90 -7.55
N LYS A 193 10.70 10.93 -7.76
CA LYS A 193 10.82 10.21 -9.03
C LYS A 193 9.57 9.40 -9.35
N PHE A 194 8.96 8.72 -8.36
CA PHE A 194 7.68 8.05 -8.56
C PHE A 194 6.59 9.02 -9.04
N LYS A 195 6.51 10.22 -8.45
CA LYS A 195 5.53 11.22 -8.88
C LYS A 195 5.77 11.69 -10.30
N GLU A 196 7.02 11.95 -10.67
CA GLU A 196 7.40 12.33 -12.03
C GLU A 196 6.94 11.26 -13.04
N GLU A 197 7.25 9.99 -12.78
CA GLU A 197 6.84 8.87 -13.64
C GLU A 197 5.32 8.71 -13.66
N PHE A 198 4.62 8.95 -12.54
CA PHE A 198 3.16 8.85 -12.44
C PHE A 198 2.50 9.87 -13.36
N GLU A 199 2.95 11.11 -13.31
CA GLU A 199 2.45 12.18 -14.18
C GLU A 199 2.81 11.94 -15.66
N GLN A 200 3.97 11.32 -15.94
CA GLN A 200 4.33 10.89 -17.30
C GLN A 200 3.41 9.78 -17.82
N ALA A 201 3.12 8.77 -17.00
CA ALA A 201 2.18 7.70 -17.32
C ALA A 201 0.77 8.24 -17.57
N GLN A 202 0.30 9.22 -16.79
CA GLN A 202 -0.97 9.92 -17.03
C GLN A 202 -1.00 10.61 -18.39
N LYS A 203 0.09 11.29 -18.78
CA LYS A 203 0.20 11.92 -20.10
C LYS A 203 0.11 10.90 -21.23
N LEU A 204 0.72 9.73 -21.08
CA LEU A 204 0.60 8.63 -22.04
C LEU A 204 -0.84 8.11 -22.12
N ASN A 205 -1.46 7.89 -20.97
CA ASN A 205 -2.83 7.35 -20.90
C ASN A 205 -3.91 8.31 -21.39
N LYS A 206 -3.65 9.63 -21.40
CA LYS A 206 -4.55 10.65 -21.94
C LYS A 206 -4.51 10.78 -23.46
N LYS A 207 -3.37 10.42 -24.08
CA LYS A 207 -3.15 10.56 -25.54
C LYS A 207 -3.74 9.41 -26.35
N ASN A 208 -4.04 8.29 -25.69
CA ASN A 208 -4.60 7.06 -26.25
C ASN A 208 -5.96 6.78 -25.60
#